data_AF-A0A8J4TU79-F1
#
_entry.id   AF-A0A8J4TU79-F1
#
_cell.length_a   1.000
_cell.length_b   1.000
_cell.length_c   1.000
_cell.angle_alpha   90.00
_cell.angle_beta   90.00
_cell.angle_gamma   90.00
#
_symmetry.space_group_name_H-M   'P 1'
#
loop_
_entity.id
_entity.type
_entity.pdbx_description
1 polymer ?
#
loop_
_entity_poly.entity_id
_entity_poly.type
_entity_poly.pdbx_seq_one_letter_code
_entity_poly.pdbx_strand_id
1 'polypeptide(L)' 'IVFFLYFASHVPITLFIDLQALLPEHVYPRALRDVMHWYAADFKDPMMMAPPAWFKSFIFCEALVQLPFFPIAAYAFFK' A
#
# COMPACT_ATOMS: atom_id res chain seq x y z
N ILE A 1 20.77 7.86 -0.44
CA ILE A 1 20.48 6.63 -1.24
C ILE A 1 19.58 5.64 -0.48
N VAL A 2 19.96 5.07 0.67
CA VAL A 2 19.10 4.10 1.40
C VAL A 2 17.72 4.69 1.74
N PHE A 3 17.67 5.91 2.27
CA PHE A 3 16.41 6.60 2.55
C PHE A 3 15.58 6.87 1.29
N PHE A 4 16.22 7.25 0.19
CA PHE A 4 15.54 7.42 -1.09
C PHE A 4 14.89 6.11 -1.54
N LEU A 5 15.62 4.99 -1.55
CA LEU A 5 15.07 3.69 -1.94
C LEU A 5 13.94 3.25 -1.02
N TYR A 6 14.06 3.51 0.28
CA TYR A 6 13.00 3.28 1.25
C TYR A 6 11.73 4.05 0.90
N PHE A 7 11.79 5.38 0.79
CA PHE A 7 10.59 6.18 0.48
C PHE A 7 10.05 5.90 -0.92
N ALA A 8 10.92 5.67 -1.89
CA ALA A 8 10.52 5.38 -3.26
C ALA A 8 9.83 4.01 -3.40
N SER A 9 10.27 2.98 -2.66
CA SER A 9 9.64 1.66 -2.71
C SER A 9 8.28 1.62 -2.01
N HIS A 10 8.07 2.45 -1.00
CA HIS A 10 6.78 2.48 -0.29
C HIS A 10 5.66 3.10 -1.13
N VAL A 11 5.95 4.03 -2.04
CA VAL A 11 4.93 4.61 -2.94
C VAL A 11 4.17 3.55 -3.75
N PRO A 12 4.83 2.68 -4.55
CA PRO A 12 4.12 1.66 -5.31
C PRO A 12 3.50 0.58 -4.41
N ILE A 13 4.13 0.24 -3.27
CA ILE A 13 3.56 -0.74 -2.33
C ILE A 13 2.23 -0.21 -1.78
N THR A 14 2.19 1.01 -1.25
CA THR A 14 0.96 1.59 -0.72
C THR A 14 -0.11 1.77 -1.81
N LEU A 15 0.27 2.17 -3.02
CA LEU A 15 -0.67 2.31 -4.14
C LEU A 15 -1.28 1.00 -4.60
N PHE A 16 -0.46 -0.05 -4.73
CA PHE A 16 -0.86 -1.29 -5.36
C PHE A 16 -1.25 -2.39 -4.39
N ILE A 17 -0.84 -2.34 -3.13
CA ILE A 17 -1.08 -3.37 -2.11
C ILE A 17 -2.03 -2.80 -1.06
N ASP A 18 -1.58 -1.81 -0.28
CA ASP A 18 -2.32 -1.34 0.91
C ASP A 18 -3.69 -0.74 0.54
N LEU A 19 -3.74 0.10 -0.50
CA LEU A 19 -5.00 0.72 -0.95
C LEU A 19 -6.05 -0.31 -1.44
N GLN A 20 -5.68 -1.55 -1.77
CA GLN A 20 -6.66 -2.60 -2.10
C GLN A 20 -7.57 -2.94 -0.89
N ALA A 21 -7.13 -2.68 0.34
CA ALA A 21 -7.97 -2.88 1.53
C ALA A 21 -9.06 -1.80 1.69
N LEU A 22 -8.89 -0.64 1.04
CA LEU A 22 -9.81 0.49 1.08
C LEU A 22 -10.69 0.62 -0.14
N LEU A 23 -10.10 0.44 -1.32
CA LEU A 23 -10.76 0.68 -2.59
C LEU A 23 -11.44 -0.59 -3.11
N PRO A 24 -12.54 -0.44 -3.87
CA PRO A 24 -13.26 -1.57 -4.41
C PRO A 24 -12.46 -2.30 -5.49
N GLU A 25 -12.62 -3.61 -5.58
CA GLU A 25 -11.83 -4.48 -6.47
C GLU A 25 -11.85 -4.09 -7.96
N HIS A 26 -12.87 -3.36 -8.42
CA HIS A 26 -12.97 -2.95 -9.83
C HIS A 26 -11.98 -1.85 -10.24
N VAL A 27 -11.37 -1.14 -9.29
CA VAL A 27 -10.35 -0.12 -9.60
C VAL A 27 -8.98 -0.74 -9.88
N TYR A 28 -8.78 -1.99 -9.47
CA TYR A 28 -7.51 -2.70 -9.61
C TYR A 28 -7.52 -3.65 -10.81
N PRO A 29 -6.45 -3.65 -11.62
CA PRO A 29 -6.21 -4.70 -12.60
C PRO A 29 -6.23 -6.08 -11.96
N ARG A 30 -6.73 -7.06 -12.70
CA ARG A 30 -6.81 -8.45 -12.26
C ARG A 30 -5.48 -8.99 -11.73
N ALA A 31 -4.36 -8.66 -12.38
CA ALA A 31 -3.04 -9.11 -11.96
C ALA A 31 -2.67 -8.68 -10.52
N LEU A 32 -3.00 -7.45 -10.11
CA LEU A 32 -2.70 -6.97 -8.75
C LEU A 32 -3.58 -7.63 -7.70
N ARG A 33 -4.83 -7.93 -8.07
CA ARG A 33 -5.75 -8.67 -7.22
C ARG A 33 -5.31 -10.11 -7.04
N ASP A 34 -4.89 -10.77 -8.12
CA ASP A 34 -4.41 -12.14 -8.08
C ASP A 34 -3.16 -12.25 -7.18
N VAL A 35 -2.24 -11.27 -7.25
CA VAL A 35 -1.10 -11.16 -6.34
C VAL A 35 -1.55 -10.99 -4.89
N MET A 36 -2.51 -10.11 -4.63
CA MET A 36 -3.05 -9.90 -3.28
C MET A 36 -3.72 -11.16 -2.73
N HIS A 37 -4.54 -11.83 -3.52
CA HIS A 37 -5.19 -13.08 -3.13
C HIS A 37 -4.18 -14.19 -2.88
N TRP A 38 -3.16 -14.32 -3.73
CA TRP A 38 -2.07 -15.27 -3.51
C TRP A 38 -1.34 -14.98 -2.20
N TYR A 39 -0.96 -13.71 -1.96
CA TYR A 39 -0.29 -13.30 -0.72
C TYR A 39 -1.16 -13.60 0.51
N ALA A 40 -2.41 -13.17 0.49
CA ALA A 40 -3.33 -13.32 1.60
C ALA A 40 -3.65 -14.80 1.90
N ALA A 41 -3.69 -15.65 0.88
CA ALA A 41 -3.89 -17.10 1.02
C ALA A 41 -2.66 -17.84 1.54
N ASP A 42 -1.47 -17.56 0.97
CA ASP A 42 -0.24 -18.27 1.29
C ASP A 42 0.29 -17.89 2.69
N PHE A 43 0.25 -16.58 3.00
CA PHE A 43 0.70 -16.04 4.28
C PHE A 43 -0.41 -15.97 5.34
N LYS A 44 -1.65 -16.31 4.96
CA LYS A 44 -2.83 -16.29 5.84
C LYS A 44 -3.02 -14.95 6.55
N ASP A 45 -2.81 -13.85 5.84
CA ASP A 45 -2.93 -12.50 6.40
C ASP A 45 -4.41 -12.13 6.60
N PRO A 46 -4.93 -12.13 7.85
CA PRO A 46 -6.33 -11.83 8.10
C PRO A 46 -6.64 -10.34 7.84
N MET A 47 -5.64 -9.46 7.90
CA MET A 47 -5.80 -8.02 7.76
C MET A 47 -6.08 -7.65 6.31
N MET A 48 -5.50 -8.38 5.36
CA MET A 48 -5.75 -8.18 3.93
C MET A 48 -6.92 -9.01 3.39
N MET A 49 -7.21 -10.18 3.97
CA MET A 49 -8.39 -11.00 3.61
C MET A 49 -9.71 -10.36 4.03
N ALA A 50 -9.78 -9.86 5.26
CA ALA A 50 -11.00 -9.31 5.85
C ALA A 50 -10.66 -8.05 6.68
N PRO A 51 -10.28 -6.95 6.02
CA PRO A 51 -9.77 -5.76 6.68
C PRO A 51 -10.78 -5.18 7.69
N PRO A 52 -10.46 -5.18 9.00
CA PRO A 52 -11.34 -4.61 10.02
C PRO A 52 -11.38 -3.09 9.89
N ALA A 53 -12.45 -2.46 10.42
CA ALA A 53 -12.68 -1.03 10.26
C ALA A 53 -11.52 -0.16 10.77
N TRP A 54 -10.88 -0.54 11.88
CA TRP A 54 -9.73 0.20 12.42
C TRP A 54 -8.51 0.15 11.48
N PHE A 55 -8.30 -0.98 10.81
CA PHE A 55 -7.19 -1.16 9.88
C PHE A 55 -7.43 -0.36 8.59
N LYS A 56 -8.67 -0.35 8.11
CA LYS A 56 -9.08 0.56 7.02
C LYS A 56 -8.83 2.02 7.40
N SER A 57 -9.22 2.44 8.60
CA SER A 57 -8.92 3.81 9.08
C SER A 57 -7.43 4.10 9.12
N PHE A 58 -6.60 3.12 9.50
CA PHE A 58 -5.15 3.25 9.51
C PHE A 58 -4.58 3.45 8.09
N ILE A 59 -4.92 2.56 7.15
CA ILE A 59 -4.50 2.67 5.74
C ILE A 59 -5.01 3.99 5.13
N PHE A 60 -6.17 4.47 5.55
CA PHE A 60 -6.69 5.74 5.05
C PHE A 60 -5.83 6.92 5.50
N CYS A 61 -5.37 6.92 6.75
CA CYS A 61 -4.39 7.90 7.22
C CYS A 61 -3.06 7.80 6.45
N GLU A 62 -2.60 6.58 6.14
CA GLU A 62 -1.41 6.38 5.32
C GLU A 62 -1.61 6.95 3.90
N ALA A 63 -2.73 6.65 3.26
CA ALA A 63 -3.06 7.16 1.94
C ALA A 63 -3.16 8.70 1.89
N LEU A 64 -3.65 9.34 2.96
CA LEU A 64 -3.82 10.79 3.00
C LEU A 64 -2.56 11.55 3.42
N VAL A 65 -1.77 11.01 4.34
CA VAL A 65 -0.65 11.74 4.96
C VAL A 65 0.68 11.19 4.47
N GLN A 66 0.84 9.87 4.50
CA GLN A 66 2.10 9.20 4.21
C GLN A 66 2.38 9.14 2.70
N LEU A 67 1.37 8.84 1.88
CA LEU A 67 1.51 8.76 0.43
C LEU A 67 1.93 10.08 -0.25
N PRO A 68 1.36 11.26 0.06
CA PRO A 68 1.85 12.51 -0.53
C PRO A 68 3.22 12.94 0.03
N PHE A 69 3.57 12.50 1.24
CA PHE A 69 4.86 12.81 1.85
C PHE A 69 6.01 12.00 1.22
N PHE A 70 5.80 10.74 0.85
CA PHE A 70 6.84 9.86 0.34
C PHE A 70 7.57 10.37 -0.92
N PRO A 71 6.92 10.89 -1.97
CA PRO A 71 7.61 11.48 -3.11
C PRO A 71 8.46 12.69 -2.73
N ILE A 72 7.98 13.53 -1.80
CA ILE A 72 8.69 14.71 -1.30
C ILE A 72 9.96 14.27 -0.55
N ALA A 73 9.82 13.31 0.36
CA ALA A 73 10.94 12.75 1.11
C ALA A 73 11.94 12.05 0.18
N ALA A 74 11.47 11.23 -0.77
CA ALA A 74 12.32 10.57 -1.76
C ALA A 74 13.15 11.60 -2.54
N TYR A 75 12.52 12.66 -3.06
CA TYR A 75 13.24 13.73 -3.74
C TYR A 75 14.26 14.44 -2.84
N ALA A 76 13.89 14.75 -1.60
CA ALA A 76 14.76 15.42 -0.63
C ALA A 76 15.99 14.58 -0.22
N PHE A 77 15.87 13.25 -0.16
CA PHE A 77 16.97 12.33 0.18
C PHE A 77 17.74 11.80 -1.04
N PHE A 78 17.30 12.14 -2.25
CA PHE A 78 18.02 11.88 -3.49
C PHE A 78 18.99 13.02 -3.84
N LYS A 79 18.58 14.26 -3.55
CA LYS A 79 19.40 15.48 -3.71
C LYS A 79 20.32 15.70 -2.51
#